data_AF-A0A7S1SJN2-F1
#
_entry.id   AF-A0A7S1SJN2-F1
#
_cell.length_a   1.000
_cell.length_b   1.000
_cell.length_c   1.000
_cell.angle_alpha   90.00
_cell.angle_beta   90.00
_cell.angle_gamma   90.00
#
_symmetry.space_group_name_H-M   'P 1'
#
loop_
_entity.id
_entity.type
_entity.pdbx_description
1 polymer ?
#
loop_
_entity_poly.entity_id
_entity_poly.type
_entity_poly.pdbx_seq_one_letter_code
_entity_poly.pdbx_strand_id
1 'polypeptide(L)'
;MSSIAAARTGPLLFRRAASASLRHASFASPVVLRPTGPRTTASAPRRPTRASPFNRQPRYVVVSAQAAAVDSPASSTAGKSGSEVRVRFAPSPTGNLHVGGARTALFNWLYARRTGGKFVLRVEDTDTARSTRESEEAMIRDLKWLGLDWDEGPDCPGECGPYRQSERTQLYKDLATQLVEKGLVYPCFCTDEELEAMKVEAEAQKLPPIYRGKWASASAEEVEEMKQSGAPFCYR
;
A
#
# COMPACT_ATOMS: atom_id res chain seq x y z
N MET A 1 -62.09 -17.99 31.81
CA MET A 1 -63.04 -17.71 30.72
C MET A 1 -62.20 -17.48 29.47
N SER A 2 -61.87 -18.57 28.76
CA SER A 2 -62.45 -18.96 27.45
C SER A 2 -61.78 -18.18 26.30
N SER A 3 -61.33 -18.72 25.16
CA SER A 3 -61.19 -20.08 24.62
C SER A 3 -60.60 -19.93 23.20
N ILE A 4 -59.58 -20.73 22.84
CA ILE A 4 -59.42 -21.57 21.60
C ILE A 4 -59.62 -20.86 20.22
N ALA A 5 -58.71 -20.93 19.24
CA ALA A 5 -58.46 -22.11 18.41
C ALA A 5 -57.19 -22.05 17.52
N ALA A 6 -56.66 -23.24 17.23
CA ALA A 6 -55.52 -23.56 16.38
C ALA A 6 -55.95 -24.37 15.13
N ALA A 7 -55.15 -24.38 14.06
CA ALA A 7 -54.92 -25.50 13.11
C ALA A 7 -53.80 -25.09 12.12
N ARG A 8 -52.63 -25.76 12.04
CA ARG A 8 -52.30 -27.02 11.30
C ARG A 8 -52.60 -26.90 9.79
N THR A 9 -51.66 -27.10 8.86
CA THR A 9 -51.00 -28.38 8.46
C THR A 9 -49.86 -28.12 7.44
N GLY A 10 -48.85 -29.01 7.40
CA GLY A 10 -47.67 -28.93 6.52
C GLY A 10 -47.79 -29.60 5.12
N PRO A 11 -46.76 -30.32 4.64
CA PRO A 11 -46.02 -29.97 3.40
C PRO A 11 -46.17 -30.98 2.25
N LEU A 12 -45.75 -30.62 1.04
CA LEU A 12 -45.59 -31.55 -0.08
C LEU A 12 -44.32 -31.31 -0.92
N LEU A 13 -43.86 -32.44 -1.44
CA LEU A 13 -42.52 -32.80 -1.91
C LEU A 13 -42.34 -32.68 -3.44
N PHE A 14 -41.06 -32.70 -3.84
CA PHE A 14 -40.51 -33.27 -5.07
C PHE A 14 -40.81 -32.62 -6.43
N ARG A 15 -39.73 -32.17 -7.11
CA ARG A 15 -39.26 -32.87 -8.33
C ARG A 15 -37.82 -32.51 -8.71
N ARG A 16 -37.01 -33.57 -8.85
CA ARG A 16 -35.72 -33.61 -9.54
C ARG A 16 -35.94 -33.74 -11.05
N ALA A 17 -35.15 -33.02 -11.84
CA ALA A 17 -34.68 -33.35 -13.19
C ALA A 17 -33.57 -32.36 -13.54
N ALA A 18 -32.57 -32.57 -14.38
CA ALA A 18 -31.86 -33.73 -14.92
C ALA A 18 -30.64 -33.11 -15.63
N SER A 19 -29.54 -33.86 -15.66
CA SER A 19 -28.25 -33.50 -16.26
C SER A 19 -28.34 -33.16 -17.76
N ALA A 20 -27.59 -32.16 -18.21
CA ALA A 20 -27.06 -32.10 -19.56
C ALA A 20 -25.64 -31.51 -19.57
N SER A 21 -24.67 -32.40 -19.71
CA SER A 21 -23.29 -32.12 -20.09
C SER A 21 -23.24 -31.76 -21.58
N LEU A 22 -22.58 -30.66 -21.94
CA LEU A 22 -22.11 -30.40 -23.31
C LEU A 22 -20.73 -29.75 -23.28
N ARG A 23 -19.94 -30.16 -24.26
CA ARG A 23 -18.49 -30.22 -24.28
C ARG A 23 -17.86 -28.94 -24.83
N HIS A 24 -16.56 -28.86 -24.57
CA HIS A 24 -15.55 -28.00 -25.18
C HIS A 24 -15.85 -27.59 -26.64
N ALA A 25 -15.77 -26.29 -26.91
CA ALA A 25 -15.53 -25.75 -28.24
C ALA A 25 -14.28 -24.86 -28.18
N SER A 26 -13.19 -25.40 -28.71
CA SER A 26 -11.95 -24.68 -29.03
C SER A 26 -12.22 -23.73 -30.20
N PHE A 27 -11.89 -22.44 -30.04
CA PHE A 27 -11.85 -21.49 -31.14
C PHE A 27 -10.41 -21.00 -31.31
N ALA A 28 -9.74 -21.55 -32.32
CA ALA A 28 -8.51 -20.99 -32.88
C ALA A 28 -8.90 -19.86 -33.85
N SER A 29 -8.32 -18.67 -33.69
CA SER A 29 -8.41 -17.59 -34.69
C SER A 29 -7.16 -17.57 -35.59
N PRO A 30 -7.32 -17.27 -36.89
CA PRO A 30 -6.31 -17.52 -37.90
C PRO A 30 -5.21 -16.46 -37.99
N VAL A 31 -4.00 -16.95 -38.31
CA VAL A 31 -2.82 -16.18 -38.71
C VAL A 31 -3.04 -15.59 -40.11
N VAL A 32 -2.86 -14.28 -40.27
CA VAL A 32 -2.88 -13.59 -41.56
C VAL A 32 -1.44 -13.39 -42.06
N LEU A 33 -1.05 -14.18 -43.07
CA LEU A 33 0.16 -13.95 -43.87
C LEU A 33 -0.16 -12.96 -45.01
N ARG A 34 0.64 -11.91 -45.17
CA ARG A 34 0.56 -11.00 -46.33
C ARG A 34 1.65 -11.32 -47.36
N PRO A 35 1.31 -11.30 -48.67
CA PRO A 35 2.20 -11.74 -49.74
C PRO A 35 3.22 -10.67 -50.17
N THR A 36 4.37 -11.15 -50.61
CA THR A 36 5.46 -10.40 -51.27
C THR A 36 5.17 -10.27 -52.78
N GLY A 37 5.37 -9.07 -53.34
CA GLY A 37 5.22 -8.78 -54.77
C GLY A 37 6.10 -7.58 -55.20
N PRO A 38 6.47 -7.46 -56.49
CA PRO A 38 7.81 -7.05 -56.89
C PRO A 38 8.00 -5.54 -57.14
N ARG A 39 9.28 -5.13 -57.05
CA ARG A 39 9.82 -3.79 -57.32
C ARG A 39 9.73 -3.42 -58.80
N THR A 40 9.31 -2.19 -59.07
CA THR A 40 9.58 -1.47 -60.33
C THR A 40 10.38 -0.21 -60.06
N THR A 41 11.33 0.04 -60.96
CA THR A 41 12.38 1.05 -60.91
C THR A 41 11.94 2.36 -61.54
N ALA A 42 12.11 3.48 -60.84
CA ALA A 42 12.19 4.80 -61.47
C ALA A 42 13.29 5.63 -60.76
N SER A 43 14.29 6.00 -61.53
CA SER A 43 15.48 6.74 -61.13
C SER A 43 15.21 8.25 -61.19
N ALA A 44 15.55 8.99 -60.13
CA ALA A 44 15.59 10.45 -60.11
C ALA A 44 16.96 10.92 -59.57
N PRO A 45 17.49 12.07 -60.05
CA PRO A 45 18.92 12.37 -60.00
C PRO A 45 19.41 12.83 -58.62
N ARG A 46 20.65 12.43 -58.29
CA ARG A 46 21.32 12.68 -57.01
C ARG A 46 21.78 14.13 -56.86
N ARG A 47 21.35 14.79 -55.79
CA ARG A 47 21.96 16.02 -55.25
C ARG A 47 23.02 15.63 -54.20
N PRO A 48 24.20 16.28 -54.13
CA PRO A 48 25.26 15.86 -53.22
C PRO A 48 24.88 16.15 -51.76
N THR A 49 24.83 15.11 -50.93
CA THR A 49 24.61 15.24 -49.49
C THR A 49 25.93 15.47 -48.77
N ARG A 50 25.97 16.57 -48.02
CA ARG A 50 27.00 16.94 -47.05
C ARG A 50 27.12 15.84 -45.98
N ALA A 51 28.33 15.37 -45.71
CA ALA A 51 28.60 14.31 -44.75
C ALA A 51 28.10 14.68 -43.33
N SER A 52 27.33 13.78 -42.71
CA SER A 52 26.93 13.85 -41.30
C SER A 52 28.04 13.26 -40.42
N PRO A 53 28.48 13.93 -39.33
CA PRO A 53 29.57 13.43 -38.49
C PRO A 53 29.11 12.46 -37.38
N PHE A 54 27.86 12.02 -37.37
CA PHE A 54 27.30 11.22 -36.27
C PHE A 54 27.07 9.76 -36.67
N ASN A 55 28.17 9.03 -36.88
CA ASN A 55 28.16 7.57 -36.86
C ASN A 55 29.29 7.07 -35.94
N ARG A 56 29.02 7.05 -34.64
CA ARG A 56 29.78 6.24 -33.69
C ARG A 56 28.84 5.21 -33.11
N GLN A 57 28.96 3.98 -33.60
CA GLN A 57 28.34 2.85 -32.91
C GLN A 57 29.01 2.65 -31.55
N PRO A 58 28.26 2.35 -30.48
CA PRO A 58 28.86 2.00 -29.21
C PRO A 58 29.58 0.65 -29.36
N ARG A 59 30.88 0.63 -29.06
CA ARG A 59 31.64 -0.62 -28.92
C ARG A 59 31.25 -1.23 -27.57
N TYR A 60 30.42 -2.26 -27.57
CA TYR A 60 30.22 -3.09 -26.39
C TYR A 60 31.45 -3.97 -26.20
N VAL A 61 32.09 -3.87 -25.04
CA VAL A 61 33.08 -4.85 -24.59
C VAL A 61 32.29 -6.00 -23.96
N VAL A 62 32.27 -7.15 -24.62
CA VAL A 62 31.79 -8.38 -24.01
C VAL A 62 32.86 -8.83 -23.01
N VAL A 63 32.63 -8.58 -21.73
CA VAL A 63 33.39 -9.24 -20.67
C VAL A 63 32.73 -10.60 -20.47
N SER A 64 33.38 -11.66 -20.93
CA SER A 64 32.97 -13.03 -20.62
C SER A 64 33.10 -13.24 -19.11
N ALA A 65 31.98 -13.30 -18.40
CA ALA A 65 31.98 -13.78 -17.03
C ALA A 65 32.23 -15.29 -17.07
N GLN A 66 33.48 -15.70 -16.87
CA GLN A 66 33.78 -17.07 -16.48
C GLN A 66 33.20 -17.28 -15.08
N ALA A 67 32.15 -18.10 -15.02
CA ALA A 67 31.62 -18.63 -13.78
C ALA A 67 32.69 -19.53 -13.15
N ALA A 68 33.46 -18.98 -12.22
CA ALA A 68 34.18 -19.77 -11.26
C ALA A 68 33.17 -20.24 -10.22
N ALA A 69 32.85 -21.53 -10.24
CA ALA A 69 32.20 -22.19 -9.11
C ALA A 69 33.17 -22.10 -7.92
N VAL A 70 32.92 -21.14 -7.02
CA VAL A 70 33.52 -21.12 -5.69
C VAL A 70 32.59 -21.87 -4.77
N ASP A 71 32.85 -23.17 -4.69
CA ASP A 71 32.34 -24.02 -3.64
C ASP A 71 33.22 -23.80 -2.40
N SER A 72 32.69 -23.16 -1.35
CA SER A 72 33.14 -23.24 0.07
C SER A 72 32.69 -22.03 0.89
N PRO A 73 32.55 -22.19 2.22
CA PRO A 73 31.50 -22.94 2.90
C PRO A 73 30.56 -21.96 3.61
N ALA A 74 29.47 -22.47 4.18
CA ALA A 74 28.70 -21.75 5.18
C ALA A 74 29.63 -21.33 6.33
N SER A 75 30.10 -20.08 6.30
CA SER A 75 30.75 -19.45 7.45
C SER A 75 29.64 -18.93 8.34
N SER A 76 29.28 -19.76 9.32
CA SER A 76 28.51 -19.36 10.49
C SER A 76 29.32 -18.36 11.30
N THR A 77 29.38 -17.12 10.85
CA THR A 77 29.73 -16.01 11.74
C THR A 77 28.55 -15.79 12.67
N ALA A 78 28.54 -16.54 13.77
CA ALA A 78 27.81 -16.21 15.00
C ALA A 78 28.39 -14.90 15.56
N GLY A 79 27.97 -13.78 14.97
CA GLY A 79 28.42 -12.44 15.31
C GLY A 79 27.30 -11.67 16.01
N LYS A 80 27.27 -11.75 17.35
CA LYS A 80 26.37 -11.03 18.28
C LYS A 80 24.86 -11.27 18.04
N SER A 81 24.09 -11.25 19.11
CA SER A 81 22.62 -11.22 19.08
C SER A 81 22.12 -9.88 18.50
N GLY A 82 22.43 -9.62 17.23
CA GLY A 82 21.84 -8.53 16.46
C GLY A 82 20.37 -8.83 16.30
N SER A 83 19.51 -7.93 16.77
CA SER A 83 18.06 -8.02 16.60
C SER A 83 17.74 -8.40 15.16
N GLU A 84 16.87 -9.40 14.98
CA GLU A 84 16.36 -9.79 13.66
C GLU A 84 15.94 -8.55 12.88
N VAL A 85 16.43 -8.40 11.65
CA VAL A 85 16.05 -7.26 10.80
C VAL A 85 14.56 -7.37 10.49
N ARG A 86 13.79 -6.32 10.81
CA ARG A 86 12.36 -6.24 10.52
C ARG A 86 12.07 -4.92 9.81
N VAL A 87 11.49 -5.02 8.62
CA VAL A 87 11.10 -3.85 7.82
C VAL A 87 9.63 -3.95 7.43
N ARG A 88 9.02 -2.81 7.09
CA ARG A 88 7.62 -2.77 6.68
C ARG A 88 7.36 -1.93 5.45
N PHE A 89 6.43 -2.39 4.63
CA PHE A 89 5.71 -1.57 3.67
C PHE A 89 4.35 -1.18 4.28
N ALA A 90 4.10 0.12 4.39
CA ALA A 90 2.94 0.68 5.09
C ALA A 90 2.11 1.60 4.18
N PRO A 91 1.41 1.04 3.18
CA PRO A 91 0.57 1.81 2.26
C PRO A 91 -0.81 2.15 2.85
N SER A 92 -1.34 3.32 2.50
CA SER A 92 -2.76 3.65 2.70
C SER A 92 -3.58 3.18 1.50
N PRO A 93 -4.72 2.50 1.71
CA PRO A 93 -5.53 1.95 0.63
C PRO A 93 -6.44 3.02 0.00
N THR A 94 -5.85 4.05 -0.59
CA THR A 94 -6.57 5.19 -1.19
C THR A 94 -6.60 5.16 -2.73
N GLY A 95 -6.33 4.00 -3.32
CA GLY A 95 -6.28 3.79 -4.77
C GLY A 95 -5.27 2.71 -5.17
N ASN A 96 -4.83 2.76 -6.44
CA ASN A 96 -3.90 1.78 -7.01
C ASN A 96 -2.47 1.95 -6.49
N LEU A 97 -1.71 0.86 -6.47
CA LEU A 97 -0.29 0.88 -6.12
C LEU A 97 0.52 1.63 -7.20
N HIS A 98 0.97 2.84 -6.88
CA HIS A 98 1.84 3.60 -7.79
C HIS A 98 3.27 3.07 -7.81
N VAL A 99 4.03 3.37 -8.88
CA VAL A 99 5.40 2.89 -9.11
C VAL A 99 6.36 3.23 -7.95
N GLY A 100 6.19 4.41 -7.34
CA GLY A 100 6.97 4.81 -6.17
C GLY A 100 6.73 3.92 -4.95
N GLY A 101 5.46 3.53 -4.73
CA GLY A 101 5.08 2.57 -3.68
C GLY A 101 5.66 1.19 -3.96
N ALA A 102 5.52 0.69 -5.20
CA ALA A 102 6.09 -0.58 -5.63
C ALA A 102 7.63 -0.64 -5.44
N ARG A 103 8.33 0.44 -5.81
CA ARG A 103 9.79 0.56 -5.57
C ARG A 103 10.13 0.49 -4.09
N THR A 104 9.36 1.15 -3.23
CA THR A 104 9.57 1.14 -1.79
C THR A 104 9.35 -0.26 -1.20
N ALA A 105 8.27 -0.94 -1.62
CA ALA A 105 7.99 -2.32 -1.24
C ALA A 105 9.14 -3.25 -1.67
N LEU A 106 9.58 -3.15 -2.93
CA LEU A 106 10.69 -3.94 -3.48
C LEU A 106 11.99 -3.76 -2.69
N PHE A 107 12.36 -2.53 -2.32
CA PHE A 107 13.60 -2.29 -1.57
C PHE A 107 13.55 -2.85 -0.16
N ASN A 108 12.41 -2.72 0.54
CA ASN A 108 12.24 -3.33 1.86
C ASN A 108 12.27 -4.86 1.75
N TRP A 109 11.56 -5.42 0.76
CA TRP A 109 11.54 -6.85 0.50
C TRP A 109 12.94 -7.41 0.20
N LEU A 110 13.68 -6.80 -0.72
CA LEU A 110 15.06 -7.20 -1.05
C LEU A 110 15.98 -7.10 0.15
N TYR A 111 15.84 -6.06 0.98
CA TYR A 111 16.64 -5.90 2.17
C TYR A 111 16.37 -7.00 3.19
N ALA A 112 15.10 -7.28 3.49
CA ALA A 112 14.70 -8.37 4.37
C ALA A 112 15.22 -9.72 3.89
N ARG A 113 15.02 -10.05 2.60
CA ARG A 113 15.49 -11.31 2.02
C ARG A 113 17.00 -11.42 2.03
N ARG A 114 17.74 -10.34 1.74
CA ARG A 114 19.21 -10.31 1.79
C ARG A 114 19.76 -10.55 3.19
N THR A 115 19.10 -10.05 4.22
CA THR A 115 19.57 -10.17 5.61
C THR A 115 18.98 -11.36 6.36
N GLY A 116 18.12 -12.17 5.72
CA GLY A 116 17.34 -13.21 6.41
C GLY A 116 16.36 -12.64 7.46
N GLY A 117 15.92 -11.39 7.28
CA GLY A 117 14.96 -10.71 8.14
C GLY A 117 13.51 -10.88 7.70
N LYS A 118 12.61 -10.10 8.31
CA LYS A 118 11.17 -10.10 8.06
C LYS A 118 10.70 -8.88 7.27
N PHE A 119 9.85 -9.12 6.28
CA PHE A 119 9.11 -8.11 5.55
C PHE A 119 7.63 -8.13 5.96
N VAL A 120 7.17 -7.02 6.53
CA VAL A 120 5.81 -6.86 7.08
C VAL A 120 4.97 -5.96 6.16
N LEU A 121 3.75 -6.40 5.83
CA LEU A 121 2.74 -5.57 5.19
C LEU A 121 1.78 -5.03 6.24
N ARG A 122 1.68 -3.70 6.37
CA ARG A 122 0.73 -3.05 7.28
C ARG A 122 -0.17 -2.08 6.52
N VAL A 123 -1.48 -2.24 6.66
CA VAL A 123 -2.47 -1.38 5.99
C VAL A 123 -2.69 -0.13 6.84
N GLU A 124 -2.42 1.05 6.28
CA GLU A 124 -2.58 2.35 6.93
C GLU A 124 -3.96 2.96 6.56
N ASP A 125 -5.02 2.33 7.06
CA ASP A 125 -6.44 2.61 6.79
C ASP A 125 -7.14 3.51 7.83
N THR A 126 -6.40 4.42 8.46
CA THR A 126 -6.93 5.31 9.51
C THR A 126 -7.83 6.42 8.98
N ASP A 127 -7.66 6.81 7.73
CA ASP A 127 -8.55 7.74 7.05
C ASP A 127 -9.67 6.97 6.36
N THR A 128 -10.78 6.80 7.06
CA THR A 128 -11.95 6.04 6.58
C THR A 128 -12.64 6.68 5.38
N ALA A 129 -12.47 7.99 5.14
CA ALA A 129 -13.07 8.68 4.01
C ALA A 129 -12.32 8.38 2.70
N ARG A 130 -11.01 8.13 2.78
CA ARG A 130 -10.17 7.81 1.62
C ARG A 130 -9.83 6.33 1.48
N SER A 131 -9.94 5.56 2.56
CA SER A 131 -9.54 4.15 2.61
C SER A 131 -10.71 3.24 2.23
N THR A 132 -10.57 2.46 1.16
CA THR A 132 -11.61 1.50 0.76
C THR A 132 -11.09 0.07 0.77
N ARG A 133 -12.00 -0.87 1.00
CA ARG A 133 -11.66 -2.30 0.99
C ARG A 133 -11.19 -2.76 -0.38
N GLU A 134 -11.80 -2.25 -1.43
CA GLU A 134 -11.45 -2.55 -2.82
C GLU A 134 -10.03 -2.10 -3.14
N SER A 135 -9.62 -0.94 -2.61
CA SER A 135 -8.26 -0.42 -2.77
C SER A 135 -7.23 -1.25 -2.02
N GLU A 136 -7.55 -1.70 -0.80
CA GLU A 136 -6.71 -2.64 -0.04
C GLU A 136 -6.50 -3.95 -0.83
N GLU A 137 -7.59 -4.53 -1.35
CA GLU A 137 -7.53 -5.77 -2.10
C GLU A 137 -6.78 -5.63 -3.43
N ALA A 138 -6.94 -4.49 -4.12
CA ALA A 138 -6.18 -4.18 -5.33
C ALA A 138 -4.68 -4.12 -5.04
N MET A 139 -4.29 -3.40 -3.99
CA MET A 139 -2.91 -3.31 -3.55
C MET A 139 -2.31 -4.67 -3.17
N ILE A 140 -3.05 -5.52 -2.45
CA ILE A 140 -2.62 -6.89 -2.10
C ILE A 140 -2.41 -7.72 -3.37
N ARG A 141 -3.31 -7.61 -4.36
CA ARG A 141 -3.16 -8.31 -5.65
C ARG A 141 -1.93 -7.83 -6.42
N ASP A 142 -1.69 -6.52 -6.47
CA ASP A 142 -0.54 -5.94 -7.17
C ASP A 142 0.79 -6.41 -6.57
N LEU A 143 0.90 -6.42 -5.24
CA LEU A 143 2.10 -6.93 -4.54
C LEU A 143 2.33 -8.42 -4.81
N LYS A 144 1.27 -9.23 -4.79
CA LYS A 144 1.36 -10.66 -5.13
C LYS A 144 1.76 -10.87 -6.59
N TRP A 145 1.23 -10.06 -7.52
CA TRP A 145 1.59 -10.12 -8.94
C TRP A 145 3.07 -9.77 -9.17
N LEU A 146 3.62 -8.81 -8.40
CA LEU A 146 5.04 -8.47 -8.41
C LEU A 146 5.94 -9.55 -7.77
N GLY A 147 5.37 -10.58 -7.15
CA GLY A 147 6.12 -11.62 -6.45
C GLY A 147 6.70 -11.16 -5.11
N LEU A 148 6.12 -10.10 -4.51
CA LEU A 148 6.55 -9.56 -3.22
C LEU A 148 5.71 -10.17 -2.10
N ASP A 149 6.12 -11.35 -1.63
CA ASP A 149 5.53 -12.01 -0.47
C ASP A 149 5.94 -11.33 0.84
N TRP A 150 5.08 -11.38 1.86
CA TRP A 150 5.34 -10.85 3.20
C TRP A 150 5.29 -11.97 4.24
N ASP A 151 6.10 -11.81 5.29
CA ASP A 151 6.21 -12.76 6.39
C ASP A 151 5.13 -12.51 7.46
N GLU A 152 4.61 -11.27 7.51
CA GLU A 152 3.54 -10.84 8.40
C GLU A 152 2.66 -9.82 7.67
N GLY A 153 1.34 -9.89 7.84
CA GLY A 153 0.42 -8.97 7.19
C GLY A 153 -1.05 -9.28 7.41
N PRO A 154 -1.97 -8.55 6.73
CA PRO A 154 -3.41 -8.66 6.94
C PRO A 154 -4.00 -10.05 6.66
N ASP A 155 -3.35 -10.85 5.80
CA ASP A 155 -3.71 -12.23 5.45
C ASP A 155 -2.64 -13.26 5.91
N CYS A 156 -1.59 -12.80 6.61
CA CYS A 156 -0.52 -13.63 7.13
C CYS A 156 -0.28 -13.25 8.61
N PRO A 157 -0.95 -13.91 9.57
CA PRO A 157 -0.87 -13.53 10.97
C PRO A 157 0.57 -13.67 11.50
N GLY A 158 0.89 -12.86 12.50
CA GLY A 158 2.18 -12.87 13.17
C GLY A 158 2.08 -12.19 14.53
N GLU A 159 3.20 -12.11 15.24
CA GLU A 159 3.23 -11.71 16.66
C GLU A 159 2.73 -10.29 16.92
N CYS A 160 2.88 -9.38 15.95
CA CYS A 160 2.58 -7.95 16.09
C CYS A 160 1.21 -7.54 15.53
N GLY A 161 0.35 -8.51 15.16
CA GLY A 161 -0.98 -8.23 14.63
C GLY A 161 -1.90 -7.48 15.62
N PRO A 162 -3.08 -7.03 15.17
CA PRO A 162 -3.57 -7.02 13.80
C PRO A 162 -2.78 -6.07 12.88
N TYR A 163 -2.79 -6.30 11.57
CA TYR A 163 -1.98 -5.53 10.59
C TYR A 163 -2.76 -4.49 9.80
N ARG A 164 -4.04 -4.26 10.11
CA ARG A 164 -4.78 -3.05 9.72
C ARG A 164 -4.79 -2.08 10.88
N GLN A 165 -4.56 -0.80 10.62
CA GLN A 165 -4.53 0.18 11.69
C GLN A 165 -5.92 0.44 12.29
N SER A 166 -6.98 0.37 11.48
CA SER A 166 -8.37 0.47 11.94
C SER A 166 -8.70 -0.54 13.06
N GLU A 167 -8.14 -1.75 12.98
CA GLU A 167 -8.29 -2.84 13.95
C GLU A 167 -7.49 -2.61 15.25
N ARG A 168 -6.66 -1.55 15.34
CA ARG A 168 -5.74 -1.28 16.47
C ARG A 168 -6.16 -0.10 17.35
N THR A 169 -7.41 0.36 17.22
CA THR A 169 -7.91 1.57 17.91
C THR A 169 -7.68 1.54 19.43
N GLN A 170 -7.88 0.40 20.10
CA GLN A 170 -7.69 0.31 21.56
C GLN A 170 -6.22 0.55 21.95
N LEU A 171 -5.27 -0.06 21.24
CA LEU A 171 -3.84 0.14 21.48
C LEU A 171 -3.45 1.62 21.40
N TYR A 172 -3.99 2.35 20.42
CA TYR A 172 -3.69 3.77 20.25
C TYR A 172 -4.29 4.62 21.39
N LYS A 173 -5.48 4.28 21.87
CA LYS A 173 -6.08 4.94 23.03
C LYS A 173 -5.24 4.74 24.28
N ASP A 174 -4.80 3.51 24.54
CA ASP A 174 -3.99 3.19 25.71
C ASP A 174 -2.64 3.92 25.68
N LEU A 175 -1.99 3.96 24.51
CA LEU A 175 -0.75 4.70 24.31
C LEU A 175 -0.96 6.22 24.43
N ALA A 176 -2.06 6.76 23.90
CA ALA A 176 -2.38 8.18 24.03
C ALA A 176 -2.58 8.56 25.50
N THR A 177 -3.29 7.75 26.28
CA THR A 177 -3.43 7.94 27.73
C THR A 177 -2.07 7.98 28.43
N GLN A 178 -1.17 7.04 28.12
CA GLN A 178 0.19 7.04 28.69
C GLN A 178 0.99 8.30 28.32
N LEU A 179 0.81 8.83 27.11
CA LEU A 179 1.48 10.08 26.70
C LEU A 179 0.92 11.29 27.45
N VAL A 180 -0.39 11.33 27.68
CA VAL A 180 -1.07 12.37 28.47
C VAL A 180 -0.59 12.33 29.92
N GLU A 181 -0.56 11.15 30.54
CA GLU A 181 -0.08 10.96 31.91
C GLU A 181 1.38 11.38 32.10
N LYS A 182 2.21 11.20 31.06
CA LYS A 182 3.62 11.64 31.06
C LYS A 182 3.80 13.13 30.74
N GLY A 183 2.73 13.85 30.44
CA GLY A 183 2.80 15.26 30.03
C GLY A 183 3.52 15.48 28.70
N LEU A 184 3.56 14.47 27.82
CA LEU A 184 4.23 14.53 26.52
C LEU A 184 3.35 15.06 25.39
N VAL A 185 2.04 15.13 25.64
CA VAL A 185 1.03 15.66 24.72
C VAL A 185 0.03 16.50 25.51
N TYR A 186 -0.64 17.43 24.83
CA TYR A 186 -1.67 18.28 25.42
C TYR A 186 -2.93 18.30 24.53
N PRO A 187 -4.12 18.49 25.13
CA PRO A 187 -5.35 18.65 24.36
C PRO A 187 -5.37 20.03 23.68
N CYS A 188 -5.71 20.05 22.40
CA CYS A 188 -5.87 21.24 21.59
C CYS A 188 -7.33 21.37 21.15
N PHE A 189 -7.95 22.48 21.54
CA PHE A 189 -9.34 22.83 21.21
C PHE A 189 -9.44 23.86 20.07
N CYS A 190 -8.37 24.05 19.29
CA CYS A 190 -8.44 24.91 18.11
C CYS A 190 -9.47 24.39 17.11
N THR A 191 -10.36 25.27 16.65
CA THR A 191 -11.32 24.94 15.60
C THR A 191 -10.64 24.92 14.23
N ASP A 192 -11.30 24.32 13.24
CA ASP A 192 -10.80 24.31 11.87
C ASP A 192 -10.67 25.74 11.31
N GLU A 193 -11.58 26.64 11.69
CA GLU A 193 -11.51 28.06 11.31
C GLU A 193 -10.30 28.76 11.93
N GLU A 194 -9.98 28.48 13.20
CA GLU A 194 -8.79 29.03 13.84
C GLU A 194 -7.51 28.51 13.17
N LEU A 195 -7.46 27.22 12.85
CA LEU A 195 -6.32 26.62 12.17
C LEU A 195 -6.15 27.18 10.75
N GLU A 196 -7.25 27.42 10.04
CA GLU A 196 -7.21 28.01 8.70
C GLU A 196 -6.79 29.49 8.75
N ALA A 197 -7.29 30.26 9.72
CA ALA A 197 -6.85 31.63 9.93
C ALA A 197 -5.34 31.72 10.18
N MET A 198 -4.78 30.79 10.98
CA MET A 198 -3.33 30.70 11.18
C MET A 198 -2.56 30.41 9.88
N LYS A 199 -3.11 29.58 8.98
CA LYS A 199 -2.50 29.32 7.66
C LYS A 199 -2.54 30.54 6.76
N VAL A 200 -3.69 31.21 6.67
CA VAL A 200 -3.86 32.43 5.86
C VAL A 200 -2.93 33.55 6.34
N GLU A 201 -2.78 33.72 7.66
CA GLU A 201 -1.84 34.70 8.23
C GLU A 201 -0.38 34.36 7.86
N ALA A 202 0.01 33.08 7.98
CA ALA A 202 1.35 32.63 7.61
C ALA A 202 1.62 32.84 6.11
N GLU A 203 0.66 32.54 5.25
CA GLU A 203 0.76 32.74 3.80
C GLU A 203 0.91 34.22 3.43
N ALA A 204 0.11 35.11 4.06
CA ALA A 204 0.22 36.56 3.87
C ALA A 204 1.62 37.08 4.26
N GLN A 205 2.24 36.46 5.26
CA GLN A 205 3.60 36.76 5.72
C GLN A 205 4.69 35.99 4.93
N LYS A 206 4.32 35.15 3.96
CA LYS A 206 5.21 34.24 3.22
C LYS A 206 6.05 33.33 4.13
N LEU A 207 5.46 32.93 5.26
CA LEU A 207 6.04 32.00 6.23
C LEU A 207 5.42 30.60 6.05
N PRO A 208 6.12 29.52 6.42
CA PRO A 208 5.54 28.19 6.45
C PRO A 208 4.39 28.13 7.48
N PRO A 209 3.27 27.44 7.18
CA PRO A 209 2.15 27.31 8.10
C PRO A 209 2.49 26.32 9.22
N ILE A 210 2.97 26.85 10.34
CA ILE A 210 3.33 26.07 11.54
C ILE A 210 2.24 26.28 12.61
N TYR A 211 1.77 25.18 13.22
CA TYR A 211 0.88 25.27 14.36
C TYR A 211 1.58 25.97 15.54
N ARG A 212 0.98 27.03 16.07
CA ARG A 212 1.61 27.92 17.06
C ARG A 212 1.56 27.43 18.50
N GLY A 213 0.97 26.25 18.78
CA GLY A 213 0.90 25.73 20.14
C GLY A 213 -0.03 26.51 21.06
N LYS A 214 -1.16 27.05 20.55
CA LYS A 214 -2.10 27.89 21.32
C LYS A 214 -2.49 27.28 22.68
N TRP A 215 -2.64 25.95 22.73
CA TRP A 215 -3.03 25.21 23.93
C TRP A 215 -1.85 24.57 24.69
N ALA A 216 -0.61 24.77 24.24
CA ALA A 216 0.56 24.13 24.84
C ALA A 216 0.87 24.65 26.25
N SER A 217 0.50 25.89 26.54
CA SER A 217 0.70 26.55 27.84
C SER A 217 -0.62 26.81 28.57
N ALA A 218 -1.72 26.20 28.14
CA ALA A 218 -3.02 26.36 28.79
C ALA A 218 -2.97 25.78 30.21
N SER A 219 -3.63 26.46 31.14
CA SER A 219 -3.78 26.00 32.52
C SER A 219 -4.69 24.77 32.58
N ALA A 220 -4.56 23.99 33.67
CA ALA A 220 -5.44 22.85 33.90
C ALA A 220 -6.92 23.26 34.00
N GLU A 221 -7.19 24.46 34.51
CA GLU A 221 -8.53 25.02 34.65
C GLU A 221 -9.15 25.32 33.29
N GLU A 222 -8.43 26.00 32.39
CA GLU A 222 -8.91 26.29 31.02
C GLU A 222 -9.16 25.00 30.22
N VAL A 223 -8.29 24.00 30.36
CA VAL A 223 -8.46 22.71 29.69
C VAL A 223 -9.69 21.98 30.22
N GLU A 224 -9.93 22.01 31.52
CA GLU A 224 -11.07 21.33 32.14
C GLU A 224 -12.39 22.03 31.79
N GLU A 225 -12.42 23.36 31.76
CA GLU A 225 -13.58 24.13 31.27
C GLU A 225 -13.95 23.74 29.84
N MET A 226 -12.96 23.67 28.94
CA MET A 226 -13.21 23.26 27.56
C MET A 226 -13.70 21.81 27.46
N LYS A 227 -13.17 20.89 28.27
CA LYS A 227 -13.67 19.50 28.32
C LYS A 227 -15.11 19.44 28.81
N GLN A 228 -15.46 20.20 29.84
CA GLN A 228 -16.82 20.25 30.40
C GLN A 228 -17.82 20.87 29.43
N SER A 229 -17.38 21.84 28.62
CA SER A 229 -18.20 22.42 27.56
C SER A 229 -18.54 21.42 26.44
N GLY A 230 -17.87 20.27 26.39
CA GLY A 230 -18.03 19.27 25.33
C GLY A 230 -17.34 19.67 24.02
N ALA A 231 -16.41 20.65 24.06
CA ALA A 231 -15.68 21.06 22.88
C ALA A 231 -14.84 19.90 22.31
N PRO A 232 -14.89 19.65 20.99
CA PRO A 232 -14.05 18.65 20.37
C PRO A 232 -12.58 19.06 20.50
N PHE A 233 -11.71 18.07 20.69
CA PHE A 233 -10.27 18.31 20.79
C PHE A 233 -9.46 17.18 20.15
N CYS A 234 -8.20 17.50 19.85
CA CYS A 234 -7.19 16.53 19.44
C CYS A 234 -6.00 16.63 20.38
N TYR A 235 -5.23 15.54 20.52
CA TYR A 235 -3.94 15.60 21.21
C TYR A 235 -2.86 16.07 20.24
N ARG A 236 -1.98 16.96 20.71
CA ARG A 236 -0.81 17.48 19.98
C ARG A 236 0.46 17.29 20.77
#